data_AF-A0A2V1NWL0-F1
#
_entry.id   AF-A0A2V1NWL0-F1
#
_cell.length_a   1.000
_cell.length_b   1.000
_cell.length_c   1.000
_cell.angle_alpha   90.00
_cell.angle_beta   90.00
_cell.angle_gamma   90.00
#
_symmetry.space_group_name_H-M   'P 1'
#
loop_
_entity.id
_entity.type
_entity.pdbx_description
1 polymer ?
#
loop_
_entity_poly.entity_id
_entity_poly.type
_entity_poly.pdbx_seq_one_letter_code
_entity_poly.pdbx_strand_id
1 'polypeptide(L)'
;MAYTIEITRHVVSYRTPQTVTTDGEPCGGEWLDGDFREIERPSISRVEYDEFHAQTWDDDVIAWAADTISPTGATEPSFAPVGTDAPEHAWLSGRYDDPYEGDSRVTETTVRLTGDWSPRQRADVFHALDRS
;
A
#
# COMPACT_ATOMS: atom_id res chain seq x y z
N MET A 1 -1.93 -22.66 -11.35
CA MET A 1 -1.07 -21.71 -10.62
C MET A 1 -2.00 -20.68 -10.00
N ALA A 2 -1.77 -20.24 -8.77
CA ALA A 2 -2.57 -19.25 -8.09
C ALA A 2 -1.71 -18.02 -7.80
N TYR A 3 -1.98 -16.93 -8.49
CA TYR A 3 -1.36 -15.63 -8.24
C TYR A 3 -2.32 -14.77 -7.43
N THR A 4 -1.84 -14.26 -6.30
CA THR A 4 -2.65 -13.45 -5.38
C THR A 4 -1.91 -12.18 -5.02
N ILE A 5 -2.64 -11.09 -4.87
CA ILE A 5 -2.15 -9.80 -4.39
C ILE A 5 -2.87 -9.51 -3.08
N GLU A 6 -2.12 -9.40 -1.99
CA GLU A 6 -2.63 -8.99 -0.69
C GLU A 6 -2.34 -7.50 -0.50
N ILE A 7 -3.40 -6.71 -0.30
CA ILE A 7 -3.33 -5.26 -0.10
C ILE A 7 -3.81 -4.98 1.32
N THR A 8 -2.94 -4.38 2.13
CA THR A 8 -3.28 -3.92 3.48
C THR A 8 -3.35 -2.41 3.50
N ARG A 9 -4.45 -1.84 4.01
CA ARG A 9 -4.63 -0.40 4.20
C ARG A 9 -4.78 -0.08 5.68
N HIS A 10 -4.03 0.91 6.16
CA HIS A 10 -4.07 1.40 7.54
C HIS A 10 -4.29 2.91 7.53
N VAL A 11 -5.35 3.37 8.22
CA VAL A 11 -5.65 4.80 8.33
C VAL A 11 -5.15 5.29 9.69
N VAL A 12 -4.15 6.15 9.65
CA VAL A 12 -3.43 6.64 10.83
C VAL A 12 -3.38 8.16 10.87
N SER A 13 -2.99 8.71 12.03
CA SER A 13 -2.63 10.11 12.17
C SER A 13 -1.33 10.23 12.95
N TYR A 14 -0.46 11.11 12.49
CA TYR A 14 0.79 11.46 13.17
C TYR A 14 0.62 12.65 14.13
N ARG A 15 -0.63 13.01 14.45
CA ARG A 15 -0.96 14.13 15.32
C ARG A 15 -1.83 13.72 16.49
N THR A 16 -1.69 14.42 17.61
CA THR A 16 -2.57 14.26 18.76
C THR A 16 -4.02 14.62 18.39
N PRO A 17 -5.04 13.96 18.99
CA PRO A 17 -6.43 14.27 18.71
C PRO A 17 -6.73 15.76 18.95
N GLN A 18 -7.37 16.41 17.99
CA GLN A 18 -7.89 17.77 18.21
C GLN A 18 -9.14 17.68 19.09
N THR A 19 -9.12 18.40 20.20
CA THR A 19 -10.24 18.46 21.14
C THR A 19 -10.46 19.91 21.59
N VAL A 20 -11.52 20.13 22.36
CA VAL A 20 -11.81 21.42 22.98
C VAL A 20 -11.80 21.24 24.49
N THR A 21 -11.09 22.11 25.20
CA THR A 21 -11.04 22.10 26.66
C THR A 21 -12.40 22.51 27.25
N THR A 22 -12.58 22.31 28.56
CA THR A 22 -13.80 22.74 29.26
C THR A 22 -14.04 24.25 29.14
N ASP A 23 -12.98 25.04 28.96
CA ASP A 23 -13.04 26.50 28.80
C ASP A 23 -13.25 26.95 27.34
N GLY A 24 -13.43 26.00 26.40
CA GLY A 24 -13.69 26.29 25.00
C GLY A 24 -12.45 26.53 24.13
N GLU A 25 -11.26 26.33 24.67
CA GLU A 25 -10.01 26.51 23.92
C GLU A 25 -9.67 25.25 23.11
N PRO A 26 -9.27 25.37 21.82
CA PRO A 26 -8.81 24.24 21.05
C PRO A 26 -7.48 23.73 21.61
N CYS A 27 -7.32 22.40 21.67
CA CYS A 27 -6.07 21.77 22.09
C CYS A 27 -5.79 20.50 21.25
N GLY A 28 -4.52 20.07 21.22
CA GLY A 28 -4.04 18.96 20.40
C GLY A 28 -3.68 19.37 18.97
N GLY A 29 -3.56 18.39 18.07
CA GLY A 29 -3.04 18.59 16.70
C GLY A 29 -1.52 18.75 16.62
N GLU A 30 -0.82 18.50 17.73
CA GLU A 30 0.64 18.49 17.80
C GLU A 30 1.19 17.20 17.18
N TRP A 31 2.40 17.26 16.62
CA TRP A 31 3.07 16.07 16.08
C TRP A 31 3.42 15.07 17.18
N LEU A 32 3.16 13.81 16.89
CA LEU A 32 3.64 12.67 17.68
C LEU A 32 5.11 12.42 17.31
N ASP A 33 5.94 12.06 18.30
CA ASP A 33 7.39 11.87 18.14
C ASP A 33 7.72 10.54 17.46
N GLY A 34 7.50 10.47 16.14
CA GLY A 34 7.69 9.26 15.34
C GLY A 34 6.61 8.18 15.52
N ASP A 35 5.69 8.38 16.47
CA ASP A 35 4.53 7.53 16.68
C ASP A 35 3.35 7.95 15.80
N PHE A 36 2.37 7.05 15.68
CA PHE A 36 1.09 7.32 15.07
C PHE A 36 -0.04 6.84 15.98
N ARG A 37 -1.21 7.46 15.83
CA ARG A 37 -2.47 6.94 16.36
C ARG A 37 -3.24 6.25 15.24
N GLU A 38 -3.82 5.10 15.56
CA GLU A 38 -4.75 4.42 14.67
C GLU A 38 -6.08 5.19 14.64
N ILE A 39 -6.57 5.51 13.45
CA ILE A 39 -7.92 6.07 13.24
C ILE A 39 -8.88 4.93 12.90
N GLU A 40 -8.45 4.02 12.03
CA GLU A 40 -9.22 2.86 11.60
C GLU A 40 -8.37 1.61 11.65
N ARG A 41 -8.97 0.49 12.05
CA ARG A 41 -8.29 -0.81 12.06
C ARG A 41 -7.77 -1.15 10.66
N PRO A 42 -6.58 -1.76 10.54
CA PRO A 42 -6.07 -2.23 9.27
C PRO A 42 -7.07 -3.14 8.57
N SER A 43 -7.27 -2.90 7.28
CA SER A 43 -8.10 -3.73 6.41
C SER A 43 -7.21 -4.48 5.42
N ILE A 44 -7.50 -5.76 5.21
CA ILE A 44 -6.77 -6.63 4.27
C ILE A 44 -7.74 -7.07 3.18
N SER A 45 -7.37 -6.82 1.93
CA SER A 45 -8.07 -7.33 0.75
C SER A 45 -7.15 -8.23 -0.06
N ARG A 46 -7.70 -9.30 -0.63
CA ARG A 46 -6.98 -10.21 -1.51
C ARG A 46 -7.61 -10.18 -2.89
N VAL A 47 -6.78 -10.02 -3.90
CA VAL A 47 -7.16 -10.07 -5.31
C VAL A 47 -6.49 -11.28 -5.93
N GLU A 48 -7.30 -12.18 -6.48
CA GLU A 48 -6.82 -13.41 -7.12
C GLU A 48 -6.80 -13.21 -8.64
N TYR A 49 -5.78 -13.77 -9.27
CA TYR A 49 -5.69 -13.82 -10.72
C TYR A 49 -6.76 -14.77 -11.29
N ASP A 50 -7.56 -14.25 -12.20
CA ASP A 50 -8.57 -14.99 -12.96
C ASP A 50 -8.24 -14.88 -14.45
N GLU A 51 -7.92 -16.01 -15.09
CA GLU A 51 -7.59 -16.10 -16.52
C GLU A 51 -8.66 -15.49 -17.42
N PHE A 52 -9.95 -15.56 -17.04
CA PHE A 52 -11.01 -14.96 -17.86
C PHE A 52 -10.99 -13.43 -17.79
N HIS A 53 -10.63 -12.87 -16.64
CA HIS A 53 -10.48 -11.43 -16.48
C HIS A 53 -9.15 -10.93 -17.07
N ALA A 54 -8.11 -11.77 -17.01
CA ALA A 54 -6.77 -11.49 -17.49
C ALA A 54 -6.64 -11.29 -19.01
N GLN A 55 -7.67 -11.66 -19.79
CA GLN A 55 -7.72 -11.43 -21.24
C GLN A 55 -7.55 -9.96 -21.63
N THR A 56 -7.90 -9.03 -20.74
CA THR A 56 -7.67 -7.58 -20.95
C THR A 56 -6.17 -7.23 -21.03
N TRP A 57 -5.31 -8.09 -20.50
CA TRP A 57 -3.85 -7.96 -20.49
C TRP A 57 -3.16 -9.05 -21.33
N ASP A 58 -3.87 -9.68 -22.28
CA ASP A 58 -3.32 -10.77 -23.11
C ASP A 58 -2.72 -11.93 -22.26
N ASP A 59 -3.36 -12.24 -21.13
CA ASP A 59 -2.90 -13.22 -20.14
C ASP A 59 -1.53 -12.91 -19.49
N ASP A 60 -1.08 -11.65 -19.57
CA ASP A 60 0.14 -11.17 -18.89
C ASP A 60 -0.13 -10.90 -17.41
N VAL A 61 0.29 -11.84 -16.57
CA VAL A 61 0.18 -11.76 -15.11
C VAL A 61 0.95 -10.57 -14.50
N ILE A 62 2.05 -10.13 -15.13
CA ILE A 62 2.83 -8.99 -14.64
C ILE A 62 2.07 -7.70 -14.91
N ALA A 63 1.55 -7.54 -16.13
CA ALA A 63 0.75 -6.37 -16.51
C ALA A 63 -0.54 -6.28 -15.68
N TRP A 64 -1.23 -7.40 -15.47
CA TRP A 64 -2.40 -7.46 -14.59
C TRP A 64 -2.08 -7.01 -13.16
N ALA A 65 -0.98 -7.50 -12.58
CA ALA A 65 -0.61 -7.12 -11.22
C ALA A 65 -0.19 -5.67 -11.11
N ALA A 66 0.58 -5.15 -12.07
CA ALA A 66 0.95 -3.74 -12.10
C ALA A 66 -0.29 -2.84 -12.19
N ASP A 67 -1.25 -3.17 -13.07
CA ASP A 67 -2.50 -2.43 -13.19
C ASP A 67 -3.37 -2.52 -11.91
N THR A 68 -3.42 -3.70 -11.29
CA THR A 68 -4.16 -3.88 -10.02
C THR A 68 -3.57 -3.07 -8.87
N ILE A 69 -2.24 -2.93 -8.83
CA ILE A 69 -1.51 -2.26 -7.74
C ILE A 69 -1.43 -0.76 -7.95
N SER A 70 -1.31 -0.28 -9.19
CA SER A 70 -1.11 1.15 -9.50
C SER A 70 -2.12 2.08 -8.81
N PRO A 71 -3.45 1.80 -8.80
CA PRO A 71 -4.44 2.63 -8.11
C PRO A 71 -4.26 2.72 -6.59
N THR A 72 -3.47 1.84 -5.99
CA THR A 72 -3.18 1.88 -4.55
C THR A 72 -2.11 2.90 -4.17
N GLY A 73 -1.30 3.37 -5.14
CA GLY A 73 -0.16 4.24 -4.90
C GLY A 73 1.04 3.55 -4.22
N ALA A 74 1.00 2.23 -4.00
CA ALA A 74 2.12 1.49 -3.43
C ALA A 74 3.21 1.24 -4.48
N THR A 75 4.28 2.02 -4.41
CA THR A 75 5.39 2.01 -5.38
C THR A 75 6.75 1.86 -4.71
N GLU A 76 6.88 2.16 -3.42
CA GLU A 76 8.16 2.12 -2.70
C GLU A 76 8.46 0.69 -2.23
N PRO A 77 9.50 0.01 -2.74
CA PRO A 77 9.83 -1.33 -2.31
C PRO A 77 10.43 -1.34 -0.90
N SER A 78 10.12 -2.38 -0.12
CA SER A 78 10.64 -2.55 1.26
C SER A 78 12.16 -2.78 1.34
N PHE A 79 12.81 -2.94 0.20
CA PHE A 79 14.25 -3.01 0.04
C PHE A 79 14.61 -2.33 -1.27
N ALA A 80 15.72 -1.59 -1.28
CA ALA A 80 16.23 -0.93 -2.47
C ALA A 80 17.75 -1.17 -2.60
N PRO A 81 18.27 -1.35 -3.83
CA PRO A 81 17.54 -1.42 -5.10
C PRO A 81 16.85 -2.77 -5.33
N VAL A 82 15.78 -2.77 -6.13
CA VAL A 82 15.17 -4.03 -6.62
C VAL A 82 16.12 -4.64 -7.67
N GLY A 83 16.61 -5.85 -7.38
CA GLY A 83 17.48 -6.61 -8.29
C GLY A 83 16.71 -7.35 -9.38
N THR A 84 17.27 -8.47 -9.84
CA THR A 84 16.60 -9.40 -10.79
C THR A 84 15.60 -10.33 -10.12
N ASP A 85 15.71 -10.50 -8.81
CA ASP A 85 14.86 -11.35 -8.00
C ASP A 85 14.43 -10.58 -6.75
N ALA A 86 13.15 -10.66 -6.41
CA ALA A 86 12.61 -10.18 -5.13
C ALA A 86 12.31 -11.39 -4.23
N PRO A 87 12.54 -11.33 -2.91
CA PRO A 87 12.17 -12.41 -1.97
C PRO A 87 10.68 -12.41 -1.63
N GLU A 88 10.14 -13.51 -1.08
CA GLU A 88 8.69 -13.67 -0.88
C GLU A 88 8.14 -12.73 0.20
N HIS A 89 9.00 -12.36 1.14
CA HIS A 89 8.69 -11.37 2.17
C HIS A 89 8.89 -9.93 1.68
N ALA A 90 9.15 -9.69 0.40
CA ALA A 90 9.15 -8.35 -0.17
C ALA A 90 7.74 -7.75 -0.21
N TRP A 91 7.63 -6.44 -0.04
CA TRP A 91 6.39 -5.71 -0.24
C TRP A 91 6.66 -4.35 -0.91
N LEU A 92 5.59 -3.75 -1.42
CA LEU A 92 5.55 -2.35 -1.82
C LEU A 92 4.78 -1.57 -0.75
N SER A 93 5.18 -0.32 -0.54
CA SER A 93 4.57 0.64 0.36
C SER A 93 4.10 1.86 -0.42
N GLY A 94 3.02 2.47 0.05
CA GLY A 94 2.49 3.71 -0.48
C GLY A 94 1.84 4.51 0.63
N ARG A 95 1.80 5.83 0.43
CA ARG A 95 1.20 6.78 1.38
C ARG A 95 0.33 7.76 0.62
N TYR A 96 -0.89 7.96 1.10
CA TYR A 96 -1.79 9.00 0.64
C TYR A 96 -2.17 9.91 1.81
N ASP A 97 -1.76 11.17 1.71
CA ASP A 97 -2.16 12.24 2.61
C ASP A 97 -3.41 12.92 2.03
N ASP A 98 -4.55 12.81 2.73
CA ASP A 98 -5.80 13.40 2.26
C ASP A 98 -5.68 14.94 2.27
N PRO A 99 -5.84 15.65 1.13
CA PRO A 99 -5.65 17.10 1.09
C PRO A 99 -6.68 17.89 1.92
N TYR A 100 -7.82 17.29 2.27
CA TYR A 100 -8.86 17.94 3.06
C TYR A 100 -8.67 17.75 4.57
N GLU A 101 -8.09 16.62 4.97
CA GLU A 101 -7.81 16.28 6.38
C GLU A 101 -6.32 16.52 6.74
N GLY A 102 -5.45 16.68 5.75
CA GLY A 102 -4.00 16.76 5.87
C GLY A 102 -3.39 15.58 6.64
N ASP A 103 -2.34 15.85 7.40
CA ASP A 103 -1.64 14.85 8.23
C ASP A 103 -2.50 14.30 9.40
N SER A 104 -3.72 14.82 9.57
CA SER A 104 -4.66 14.31 10.55
C SER A 104 -5.31 12.99 10.11
N ARG A 105 -5.20 12.63 8.81
CA ARG A 105 -5.69 11.38 8.23
C ARG A 105 -4.80 10.95 7.07
N VAL A 106 -3.90 10.00 7.33
CA VAL A 106 -2.99 9.41 6.37
C VAL A 106 -3.41 7.98 6.09
N THR A 107 -3.49 7.60 4.81
CA THR A 107 -3.71 6.20 4.42
C THR A 107 -2.39 5.59 3.99
N GLU A 108 -1.92 4.63 4.76
CA GLU A 108 -0.76 3.82 4.44
C GLU A 108 -1.22 2.53 3.77
N THR A 109 -0.61 2.20 2.65
CA THR A 109 -0.91 0.98 1.91
C THR A 109 0.34 0.13 1.78
N THR A 110 0.21 -1.16 2.06
CA THR A 110 1.25 -2.15 1.75
C THR A 110 0.69 -3.23 0.84
N VAL A 111 1.52 -3.70 -0.08
CA VAL A 111 1.13 -4.69 -1.08
C VAL A 111 2.12 -5.83 -1.12
N ARG A 112 1.61 -7.06 -1.04
CA ARG A 112 2.40 -8.30 -1.09
C ARG A 112 1.90 -9.20 -2.21
N LEU A 113 2.83 -9.68 -3.02
CA LEU A 113 2.56 -10.70 -4.04
C LEU A 113 2.65 -12.08 -3.38
N THR A 114 1.50 -12.73 -3.20
CA THR A 114 1.33 -14.00 -2.47
C THR A 114 0.87 -15.10 -3.42
N GLY A 115 1.20 -16.36 -3.12
CA GLY A 115 0.92 -17.50 -4.02
C GLY A 115 2.13 -17.89 -4.88
N ASP A 116 1.89 -18.35 -6.11
CA ASP A 116 2.88 -19.02 -6.96
C ASP A 116 3.85 -18.05 -7.69
N TRP A 117 4.01 -16.83 -7.19
CA TRP A 117 4.91 -15.84 -7.77
C TRP A 117 6.38 -16.27 -7.63
N SER A 118 7.06 -16.47 -8.76
CA SER A 118 8.51 -16.66 -8.75
C SER A 118 9.24 -15.38 -8.31
N PRO A 119 10.47 -15.48 -7.74
CA PRO A 119 11.26 -14.31 -7.35
C PRO A 119 11.45 -13.29 -8.48
N ARG A 120 11.68 -13.79 -9.70
CA ARG A 120 11.82 -12.97 -10.91
C ARG A 120 10.53 -12.23 -11.27
N GLN A 121 9.39 -12.92 -11.27
CA GLN A 121 8.09 -12.27 -11.56
C GLN A 121 7.78 -11.17 -10.54
N ARG A 122 8.12 -11.37 -9.25
CA ARG A 122 7.95 -10.32 -8.23
C ARG A 122 8.81 -9.10 -8.52
N ALA A 123 10.08 -9.30 -8.89
CA ALA A 123 10.95 -8.21 -9.30
C ALA A 123 10.40 -7.48 -10.54
N ASP A 124 9.92 -8.22 -11.53
CA ASP A 124 9.37 -7.65 -12.77
C ASP A 124 8.13 -6.76 -12.49
N VAL A 125 7.22 -7.18 -11.58
CA VAL A 125 6.10 -6.32 -11.14
C VAL A 125 6.60 -5.07 -10.43
N PHE A 126 7.59 -5.19 -9.53
CA PHE A 126 8.12 -4.04 -8.79
C PHE A 126 8.77 -3.03 -9.74
N HIS A 127 9.52 -3.50 -10.73
CA HIS A 127 10.11 -2.66 -11.79
C HIS A 127 9.06 -2.01 -12.69
N ALA A 128 7.93 -2.67 -12.94
CA ALA A 128 6.84 -2.09 -13.72
C ALA A 128 6.20 -0.89 -13.02
N LEU A 129 6.11 -0.93 -11.68
CA LEU A 129 5.52 0.13 -10.84
C LEU A 129 6.48 1.28 -10.52
N ASP A 130 7.80 1.03 -10.52
CA ASP A 130 8.81 2.10 -10.35
C ASP A 130 8.94 3.00 -11.59
N ARG A 131 8.42 2.56 -12.75
CA ARG A 131 8.50 3.29 -14.03
C ARG A 131 7.21 3.97 -14.47
N SER A 132 6.11 3.80 -13.74
CA SER A 132 4.80 4.38 -14.01
C SER A 132 4.60 5.71 -13.31
#